data_AF-A0A1H1G8T2-F1
#
_entry.id   AF-A0A1H1G8T2-F1
#
_cell.length_a   1.000
_cell.length_b   1.000
_cell.length_c   1.000
_cell.angle_alpha   90.00
_cell.angle_beta   90.00
_cell.angle_gamma   90.00
#
_symmetry.space_group_name_H-M   'P 1'
#
loop_
_entity.id
_entity.type
_entity.pdbx_description
1 polymer ?
#
loop_
_entity_poly.entity_id
_entity_poly.type
_entity_poly.pdbx_seq_one_letter_code
_entity_poly.pdbx_strand_id
1 'polypeptide(L)' 'MERRRLNTLVGLALVALGLLQAVSFAIADDWIFSFGGVLYAIGGMYYLWVEVYSTAQ' A
#
# COMPACT_ATOMS: atom_id res chain seq x y z
N MET A 1 7.09 -20.85 5.80
CA MET A 1 7.84 -20.03 4.82
C MET A 1 6.93 -19.31 3.82
N GLU A 2 5.87 -19.95 3.27
CA GLU A 2 4.98 -19.31 2.25
C GLU A 2 4.11 -18.16 2.76
N ARG A 3 3.52 -18.26 3.95
CA ARG A 3 2.60 -17.22 4.46
C ARG A 3 3.25 -15.83 4.57
N ARG A 4 4.52 -15.78 4.99
CA ARG A 4 5.26 -14.51 5.09
C ARG A 4 5.51 -13.87 3.73
N ARG A 5 5.88 -14.67 2.71
CA ARG A 5 6.05 -14.16 1.32
C ARG A 5 4.73 -13.68 0.73
N LEU A 6 3.63 -14.40 0.98
CA LEU A 6 2.29 -13.99 0.54
C LEU A 6 1.88 -12.66 1.18
N ASN A 7 2.05 -12.51 2.50
CA ASN A 7 1.69 -11.28 3.19
C ASN A 7 2.57 -10.10 2.73
N THR A 8 3.86 -10.34 2.45
CA THR A 8 4.71 -9.32 1.81
C THR A 8 4.20 -8.93 0.43
N LEU A 9 3.85 -9.89 -0.44
CA LEU A 9 3.33 -9.58 -1.77
C LEU A 9 2.01 -8.82 -1.72
N VAL A 10 1.11 -9.18 -0.81
CA VAL A 10 -0.16 -8.48 -0.59
C VAL A 10 0.10 -7.05 -0.14
N GLY A 11 0.93 -6.85 0.88
CA GLY A 11 1.25 -5.50 1.35
C GLY A 11 1.93 -4.63 0.28
N LEU A 12 2.82 -5.22 -0.52
CA LEU A 12 3.50 -4.52 -1.61
C LEU A 12 2.53 -4.16 -2.75
N ALA A 13 1.57 -5.04 -3.04
CA ALA A 13 0.48 -4.76 -3.97
C ALA A 13 -0.42 -3.62 -3.48
N LEU A 14 -0.78 -3.61 -2.19
CA LEU A 14 -1.56 -2.53 -1.59
C LEU A 14 -0.85 -1.17 -1.72
N VAL A 15 0.44 -1.11 -1.41
CA VAL A 15 1.26 0.10 -1.57
C VAL A 15 1.31 0.53 -3.04
N ALA A 16 1.60 -0.40 -3.95
CA ALA A 16 1.72 -0.11 -5.37
C ALA A 16 0.41 0.41 -5.97
N LEU A 17 -0.72 -0.20 -5.62
CA LEU A 17 -2.05 0.24 -6.06
C LEU A 17 -2.41 1.62 -5.53
N GLY A 18 -2.10 1.90 -4.25
CA GLY A 18 -2.33 3.22 -3.66
C GLY A 18 -1.49 4.31 -4.31
N LEU A 19 -0.21 4.03 -4.60
CA LEU A 19 0.66 4.96 -5.32
C LEU A 19 0.20 5.17 -6.76
N LEU A 20 -0.20 4.10 -7.45
CA LEU A 20 -0.72 4.19 -8.81
C LEU A 20 -1.99 5.05 -8.86
N GLN A 21 -2.90 4.85 -7.91
CA GLN A 21 -4.09 5.69 -7.75
C GLN A 21 -3.68 7.15 -7.48
N ALA A 22 -2.82 7.39 -6.48
CA ALA A 22 -2.39 8.74 -6.11
C ALA A 22 -1.81 9.51 -7.30
N VAL A 23 -0.93 8.88 -8.09
CA VAL A 23 -0.31 9.47 -9.27
C VAL A 23 -1.31 9.67 -10.40
N SER A 24 -2.16 8.67 -10.69
CA SER A 24 -3.13 8.75 -11.80
C SER A 24 -4.14 9.88 -11.58
N PHE A 25 -4.64 10.02 -10.35
CA PHE A 25 -5.61 11.07 -10.01
C PHE A 25 -4.95 12.43 -9.77
N ALA A 26 -3.67 12.48 -9.37
CA ALA A 26 -2.91 13.74 -9.35
C ALA A 26 -2.73 14.30 -10.78
N ILE A 27 -2.45 13.44 -11.77
CA ILE A 27 -2.36 13.85 -13.18
C ILE A 27 -3.73 14.33 -13.71
N ALA A 28 -4.82 13.76 -13.21
CA ALA A 28 -6.18 14.16 -13.55
C ALA A 28 -6.69 15.41 -12.82
N ASP A 29 -5.85 16.06 -12.00
CA ASP A 29 -6.18 17.21 -11.13
C ASP A 29 -7.33 16.92 -10.14
N ASP A 30 -7.56 15.65 -9.83
CA ASP A 30 -8.55 15.19 -8.85
C ASP A 30 -7.89 14.89 -7.51
N TRP A 31 -7.75 15.95 -6.73
CA TRP A 31 -7.04 15.92 -5.45
C TRP A 31 -7.70 15.04 -4.39
N ILE A 32 -9.02 14.84 -4.47
CA ILE A 32 -9.76 14.01 -3.50
C ILE A 32 -9.38 12.54 -3.70
N PHE A 33 -9.46 12.05 -4.94
CA PHE A 33 -9.10 10.67 -5.23
C PHE A 33 -7.59 10.42 -5.14
N SER A 34 -6.77 11.43 -5.44
CA SER A 34 -5.31 11.37 -5.24
C SER A 34 -4.95 11.20 -3.76
N PHE A 35 -5.55 12.01 -2.88
CA PHE A 35 -5.37 11.89 -1.44
C PHE A 35 -5.83 10.54 -0.91
N GLY A 36 -6.95 10.01 -1.42
CA GLY A 36 -7.41 8.65 -1.11
C GLY A 36 -6.36 7.58 -1.47
N GLY A 37 -5.71 7.71 -2.64
CA GLY A 37 -4.61 6.83 -3.05
C GLY A 37 -3.41 6.88 -2.10
N VAL A 38 -3.04 8.07 -1.62
CA VAL A 38 -1.97 8.24 -0.62
C VAL A 38 -2.32 7.55 0.69
N LEU A 39 -3.54 7.73 1.20
CA LEU A 39 -4.00 7.04 2.41
C LEU A 39 -4.00 5.52 2.23
N TYR A 40 -4.37 5.04 1.05
CA TYR A 40 -4.33 3.62 0.73
C TYR A 40 -2.91 3.06 0.71
N ALA A 41 -1.96 3.80 0.13
CA ALA A 41 -0.55 3.42 0.14
C ALA A 41 0.03 3.35 1.57
N ILE A 42 -0.32 4.32 2.43
CA ILE A 42 0.04 4.31 3.84
C ILE A 42 -0.54 3.09 4.55
N GLY A 43 -1.80 2.73 4.26
CA GLY A 43 -2.43 1.51 4.78
C GLY A 43 -1.69 0.23 4.38
N GLY A 44 -1.26 0.12 3.12
CA GLY A 44 -0.41 -0.99 2.66
C GLY A 44 0.93 -1.05 3.38
N MET A 45 1.54 0.11 3.66
CA MET A 45 2.81 0.21 4.39
C MET A 45 2.66 -0.20 5.85
N TYR A 46 1.56 0.19 6.50
CA TYR A 46 1.22 -0.24 7.85
C TYR A 46 0.95 -1.76 7.90
N TYR A 47 0.23 -2.30 6.92
CA TYR A 47 0.03 -3.73 6.79
C TYR A 47 1.37 -4.48 6.68
N LEU A 48 2.28 -4.04 5.82
CA LEU A 48 3.63 -4.61 5.73
C LEU A 48 4.37 -4.56 7.06
N TRP A 49 4.28 -3.45 7.79
CA TRP A 49 4.90 -3.34 9.12
C TRP A 49 4.36 -4.41 10.06
N VAL A 50 3.03 -4.50 10.23
CA VAL A 50 2.42 -5.40 11.20
C VAL A 50 2.57 -6.88 10.80
N GLU A 51 2.32 -7.21 9.54
CA GLU A 51 2.27 -8.61 9.09
C GLU A 51 3.62 -9.20 8.67
N VAL A 52 4.61 -8.36 8.31
CA VAL A 52 5.91 -8.84 7.80
C VAL A 52 7.05 -8.55 8.76
N TYR A 53 7.02 -7.40 9.43
CA TYR A 53 8.11 -6.95 10.30
C TYR A 53 7.84 -7.24 11.78
N SER A 54 6.65 -6.97 12.33
CA SER A 54 6.40 -7.22 13.76
C SER A 54 6.18 -8.69 14.10
N THR A 55 5.72 -9.52 13.15
CA THR A 55 5.61 -10.99 13.32
C THR A 55 6.94 -11.72 13.07
N ALA A 56 7.98 -11.00 12.65
CA ALA A 56 9.30 -11.55 12.39
C ALA A 56 10.32 -11.32 13.52
N GLN A 57 9.93 -10.54 14.53
CA GLN A 57 10.57 -10.48 15.85
C GLN A 57 10.06 -11.62 16.73
#